data_AF-A0A832T5J7-F1
#
_entry.id   AF-A0A832T5J7-F1
#
_cell.length_a   1.000
_cell.length_b   1.000
_cell.length_c   1.000
_cell.angle_alpha   90.00
_cell.angle_beta   90.00
_cell.angle_gamma   90.00
#
_symmetry.space_group_name_H-M   'P 1'
#
loop_
_entity.id
_entity.type
_entity.pdbx_description
1 polymer ?
#
loop_
_entity_poly.entity_id
_entity_poly.type
_entity_poly.pdbx_seq_one_letter_code
_entity_poly.pdbx_strand_id
1 'polypeptide(L)'
;MSELKLKPLPKVELPPDFVDVIRIKLQGKTVRTGDVIGISILGKEVKFKVVQAYPSPLRVEDRTKITLVTHPVDVLEAKIKGIKDVILDENLIVVITEENEVLIFNQNLEELYRGKFENLNKVLVRNDLVVIIDEQKLTLIRT
;
A
#
# COMPACT_ATOMS: atom_id res chain seq x y z
N MET A 1 9.03 -12.02 -9.00
CA MET A 1 10.28 -11.59 -8.34
C MET A 1 10.13 -11.79 -6.84
N SER A 2 11.16 -12.22 -6.12
CA SER A 2 11.06 -12.42 -4.65
C SER A 2 11.34 -11.13 -3.88
N GLU A 3 10.53 -10.81 -2.89
CA GLU A 3 10.62 -9.57 -2.11
C GLU A 3 10.47 -9.83 -0.60
N LEU A 4 11.26 -9.12 0.20
CA LEU A 4 11.26 -9.17 1.65
C LEU A 4 11.16 -7.75 2.24
N LYS A 5 10.05 -7.44 2.92
CA LYS A 5 9.88 -6.20 3.68
C LYS A 5 10.21 -6.45 5.15
N LEU A 6 11.16 -5.70 5.69
CA LEU A 6 11.61 -5.79 7.09
C LEU A 6 11.35 -4.47 7.80
N LYS A 7 10.91 -4.55 9.06
CA LYS A 7 10.78 -3.39 9.95
C LYS A 7 11.73 -3.51 11.14
N PRO A 8 12.64 -2.57 11.37
CA PRO A 8 13.40 -2.53 12.61
C PRO A 8 12.44 -2.32 13.79
N LEU A 9 12.56 -3.17 14.81
CA LEU A 9 11.84 -3.01 16.07
C LEU A 9 12.33 -1.82 16.91
N PRO A 10 13.64 -1.52 17.01
CA PRO A 10 14.07 -0.30 17.67
C PRO A 10 13.79 0.92 16.77
N LYS A 11 13.49 2.07 17.39
CA LYS A 11 13.43 3.38 16.71
C LYS A 11 14.84 3.82 16.34
N VAL A 12 15.43 3.17 15.35
CA VAL A 12 16.75 3.47 14.78
C VAL A 12 16.56 3.66 13.29
N GLU A 13 16.95 4.84 12.80
CA GLU A 13 17.12 5.05 11.37
C GLU A 13 18.40 4.35 10.94
N LEU A 14 18.25 3.37 10.04
CA LEU A 14 19.38 2.68 9.44
C LEU A 14 19.72 3.35 8.11
N PRO A 15 21.00 3.70 7.89
CA PRO A 15 21.44 4.23 6.60
C PRO A 15 21.08 3.30 5.41
N PRO A 16 20.79 3.84 4.21
CA PRO A 16 20.33 3.03 3.06
C PRO A 16 21.27 1.91 2.61
N ASP A 17 22.57 2.09 2.79
CA ASP A 17 23.63 1.11 2.51
C ASP A 17 23.57 -0.14 3.42
N PHE A 18 22.80 -0.09 4.52
CA PHE A 18 22.62 -1.24 5.40
C PHE A 18 21.78 -2.35 4.78
N VAL A 19 21.02 -2.07 3.72
CA VAL A 19 20.21 -3.08 3.03
C VAL A 19 21.07 -4.20 2.46
N ASP A 20 22.25 -3.88 1.92
CA ASP A 20 23.17 -4.89 1.37
C ASP A 20 23.80 -5.74 2.48
N VAL A 21 24.14 -5.13 3.63
CA VAL A 21 24.63 -5.86 4.81
C VAL A 21 23.57 -6.84 5.31
N ILE A 22 22.31 -6.40 5.39
CA ILE A 22 21.18 -7.23 5.80
C ILE A 22 20.99 -8.38 4.82
N ARG A 23 21.08 -8.13 3.50
CA ARG A 23 20.98 -9.18 2.47
C ARG A 23 22.03 -10.26 2.69
N ILE A 24 23.30 -9.88 2.83
CA ILE A 24 24.41 -10.81 3.06
C ILE A 24 24.19 -11.62 4.35
N LYS A 25 23.70 -10.99 5.44
CA LYS A 25 23.46 -11.67 6.73
C LYS A 25 22.25 -12.61 6.72
N LEU A 26 21.27 -12.38 5.86
CA LEU A 26 20.06 -13.19 5.75
C LEU A 26 20.11 -14.22 4.62
N GLN A 27 21.06 -14.10 3.69
CA GLN A 27 21.21 -15.01 2.57
C GLN A 27 21.25 -16.47 3.02
N GLY A 28 20.52 -17.30 2.29
CA GLY A 28 20.37 -18.73 2.57
C GLY A 28 19.37 -19.07 3.68
N LYS A 29 18.93 -18.10 4.50
CA LYS A 29 17.90 -18.31 5.53
C LYS A 29 16.50 -18.31 4.92
N THR A 30 15.61 -19.07 5.54
CA THR A 30 14.18 -19.08 5.23
C THR A 30 13.42 -18.24 6.25
N VAL A 31 12.56 -17.35 5.77
CA VAL A 31 11.76 -16.43 6.59
C VAL A 31 10.29 -16.49 6.17
N ARG A 32 9.40 -16.21 7.12
CA ARG A 32 7.95 -16.12 6.92
C ARG A 32 7.45 -14.75 7.35
N THR A 33 6.36 -14.32 6.72
CA THR A 33 5.61 -13.14 7.18
C THR A 33 5.23 -13.31 8.64
N GLY A 34 5.55 -12.31 9.47
CA GLY A 34 5.30 -12.31 10.91
C GLY A 34 6.50 -12.68 11.78
N ASP A 35 7.55 -13.29 11.21
CA ASP A 35 8.75 -13.67 11.97
C ASP A 35 9.45 -12.45 12.59
N VAL A 36 10.15 -12.68 13.70
CA VAL A 36 11.10 -11.72 14.27
C VAL A 36 12.50 -12.31 14.18
N ILE A 37 13.38 -11.61 13.47
CA ILE A 37 14.75 -12.05 13.20
C ILE A 37 15.75 -11.09 13.85
N GLY A 38 16.77 -11.64 14.50
CA GLY A 38 17.92 -10.90 15.00
C GLY A 38 19.03 -10.84 13.96
N ILE A 39 19.55 -9.65 13.70
CA ILE A 39 20.68 -9.42 12.79
C ILE A 39 21.77 -8.68 13.55
N SER A 40 22.96 -9.29 13.62
CA SER A 40 24.12 -8.63 14.22
C SER A 40 24.74 -7.63 13.23
N ILE A 41 24.69 -6.36 13.61
CA ILE A 41 25.17 -5.22 12.83
C ILE A 41 26.12 -4.41 13.72
N LEU A 42 27.37 -4.23 13.29
CA LEU A 42 28.40 -3.49 14.06
C LEU A 42 28.55 -3.96 15.52
N GLY A 43 28.44 -5.27 15.76
CA GLY A 43 28.53 -5.86 17.10
C GLY A 43 27.28 -5.69 17.98
N LYS A 44 26.20 -5.10 17.47
CA LYS A 44 24.90 -5.00 18.15
C LYS A 44 23.86 -5.84 17.43
N GLU A 45 23.06 -6.56 18.18
CA GLU A 45 21.91 -7.28 17.61
C GLU A 45 20.73 -6.33 17.43
N VAL A 46 20.30 -6.15 16.18
CA VAL A 46 19.10 -5.39 15.82
C VAL A 46 18.01 -6.39 15.44
N LYS A 47 16.86 -6.28 16.10
CA LYS A 47 15.70 -7.13 15.81
C LYS A 47 14.83 -6.50 14.73
N PHE A 48 14.46 -7.30 13.74
CA PHE A 48 13.56 -6.90 12.66
C PHE A 48 12.32 -7.79 12.68
N LYS A 49 11.15 -7.21 12.45
CA LYS A 49 9.94 -7.93 12.11
C LYS A 49 9.86 -8.11 10.59
N VAL A 50 9.57 -9.33 10.14
CA VAL A 50 9.26 -9.62 8.75
C VAL A 50 7.83 -9.17 8.48
N VAL A 51 7.70 -8.00 7.86
CA VAL A 51 6.40 -7.42 7.51
C VAL A 51 5.77 -8.21 6.36
N GLN A 52 6.58 -8.61 5.38
CA GLN A 52 6.12 -9.38 4.23
C GLN A 52 7.27 -10.21 3.66
N ALA A 53 7.02 -11.50 3.42
CA ALA A 53 7.86 -12.38 2.62
C ALA A 53 7.06 -12.84 1.39
N TYR A 54 7.56 -12.57 0.18
CA TYR A 54 6.88 -12.93 -1.06
C TYR A 54 7.81 -13.71 -2.01
N PRO A 55 7.48 -14.96 -2.39
CA PRO A 55 6.42 -15.79 -1.81
C PRO A 55 6.75 -16.19 -0.36
N SER A 56 5.75 -16.51 0.46
CA SER A 56 5.96 -17.01 1.83
C SER A 56 5.77 -18.53 1.86
N PRO A 57 6.70 -19.32 2.44
CA PRO A 57 7.98 -18.93 3.01
C PRO A 57 9.01 -18.53 1.93
N LEU A 58 9.85 -17.55 2.24
CA LEU A 58 10.89 -17.06 1.34
C LEU A 58 12.27 -17.52 1.79
N ARG A 59 13.04 -18.13 0.89
CA ARG A 59 14.50 -18.25 1.07
C ARG A 59 15.18 -17.02 0.51
N VAL A 60 15.98 -16.34 1.32
CA VAL A 60 16.66 -15.11 0.91
C VAL A 60 17.85 -15.45 0.01
N GLU A 61 17.87 -14.88 -1.19
CA GLU A 61 18.92 -15.02 -2.20
C GLU A 61 19.51 -13.65 -2.57
N ASP A 62 20.62 -13.61 -3.31
CA ASP A 62 21.27 -12.35 -3.73
C ASP A 62 20.35 -11.42 -4.53
N ARG A 63 19.43 -12.03 -5.29
CA ARG A 63 18.43 -11.34 -6.11
C ARG A 63 17.15 -10.98 -5.34
N THR A 64 17.03 -11.37 -4.08
CA THR A 64 15.86 -11.02 -3.26
C THR A 64 15.88 -9.52 -2.99
N LYS A 65 14.83 -8.82 -3.43
CA LYS A 65 14.67 -7.39 -3.17
C LYS A 65 14.31 -7.23 -1.69
N ILE A 66 15.12 -6.45 -0.96
CA ILE A 66 14.88 -6.16 0.46
C ILE A 66 14.48 -4.69 0.60
N THR A 67 13.42 -4.43 1.36
CA THR A 67 12.94 -3.08 1.65
C THR A 67 12.82 -2.91 3.17
N LEU A 68 13.43 -1.84 3.69
CA LEU A 68 13.28 -1.45 5.09
C LEU A 68 12.08 -0.51 5.22
N VAL A 69 11.11 -0.91 6.03
CA VAL A 69 9.91 -0.11 6.30
C VAL A 69 10.06 0.51 7.68
N THR A 70 10.03 1.83 7.76
CA THR A 70 10.10 2.57 9.03
C THR A 70 8.76 2.54 9.79
N HIS A 71 7.65 2.30 9.07
CA HIS A 71 6.29 2.26 9.62
C HIS A 71 5.62 0.89 9.38
N PRO A 72 4.74 0.41 10.27
CA PRO A 72 4.10 -0.90 10.14
C PRO A 72 2.97 -0.95 9.10
N VAL A 73 2.59 0.20 8.55
CA VAL A 73 1.53 0.38 7.57
C VAL A 73 2.08 1.34 6.53
N ASP A 74 1.88 1.04 5.25
CA ASP A 74 2.09 2.00 4.18
C ASP A 74 0.93 3.01 4.29
N VAL A 75 1.24 4.25 4.69
CA VAL A 75 0.25 5.33 4.83
C VAL A 75 0.33 6.19 3.58
N LEU A 76 -0.77 6.22 2.84
CA LEU A 76 -0.94 7.07 1.67
C LEU A 76 -1.97 8.15 2.04
N GLU A 77 -1.67 9.40 1.69
CA GLU A 77 -2.54 10.54 1.99
C GLU A 77 -2.79 11.35 0.72
N ALA A 78 -4.05 11.68 0.45
CA ALA A 78 -4.46 12.61 -0.59
C ALA A 78 -5.25 13.76 0.03
N LYS A 79 -4.88 15.00 -0.30
CA LYS A 79 -5.59 16.20 0.16
C LYS A 79 -6.80 16.44 -0.75
N ILE A 80 -7.99 16.09 -0.27
CA ILE A 80 -9.27 16.31 -0.95
C ILE A 80 -10.08 17.31 -0.13
N LYS A 81 -10.65 18.32 -0.80
CA LYS A 81 -11.50 19.31 -0.13
C LYS A 81 -12.92 18.79 0.00
N GLY A 82 -13.50 18.94 1.19
CA GLY A 82 -14.91 18.64 1.47
C GLY A 82 -15.28 17.22 1.11
N ILE A 83 -14.74 16.22 1.82
CA ILE A 83 -15.13 14.82 1.61
C ILE A 83 -16.52 14.61 2.22
N LYS A 84 -17.48 14.23 1.37
CA LYS A 84 -18.86 13.92 1.76
C LYS A 84 -19.03 12.43 2.07
N ASP A 85 -18.46 11.57 1.23
CA ASP A 85 -18.56 10.11 1.38
C ASP A 85 -17.39 9.38 0.71
N VAL A 86 -17.13 8.14 1.12
CA VAL A 86 -16.12 7.25 0.54
C VAL A 86 -16.68 5.84 0.41
N ILE A 87 -16.60 5.29 -0.80
CA ILE A 87 -17.01 3.91 -1.12
C ILE A 87 -15.75 3.10 -1.44
N LEU A 88 -15.59 1.97 -0.76
CA LEU A 88 -14.48 1.04 -0.96
C LEU A 88 -14.96 -0.20 -1.72
N ASP A 89 -14.16 -0.62 -2.70
CA ASP A 89 -14.30 -1.88 -3.43
C ASP A 89 -12.93 -2.56 -3.55
N GLU A 90 -12.86 -3.78 -4.10
CA GLU A 90 -11.63 -4.59 -4.13
C GLU A 90 -10.42 -3.84 -4.70
N ASN A 91 -10.57 -3.13 -5.83
CA ASN A 91 -9.46 -2.40 -6.45
C ASN A 91 -9.64 -0.88 -6.49
N LEU A 92 -10.77 -0.37 -5.99
CA LEU A 92 -11.17 1.03 -6.14
C LEU A 92 -11.47 1.71 -4.80
N ILE A 93 -11.11 2.98 -4.74
CA ILE A 93 -11.52 3.94 -3.72
C ILE A 93 -12.28 5.05 -4.43
N VAL A 94 -13.59 5.14 -4.21
CA VAL A 94 -14.42 6.19 -4.79
C VAL A 94 -14.74 7.23 -3.73
N VAL A 95 -14.34 8.48 -3.96
CA VAL A 95 -14.57 9.60 -3.05
C VAL A 95 -15.61 10.54 -3.65
N ILE A 96 -16.60 10.91 -2.86
CA ILE A 96 -17.64 11.88 -3.22
C ILE A 96 -17.40 13.14 -2.39
N THR A 97 -17.33 14.30 -3.05
CA THR A 97 -17.11 15.58 -2.37
C THR A 97 -18.42 16.32 -2.09
N GLU A 98 -18.37 17.31 -1.20
CA GLU A 98 -19.45 18.24 -0.89
C GLU A 98 -19.86 19.08 -2.12
N GLU A 99 -18.96 19.27 -3.08
CA GLU A 99 -19.22 19.97 -4.35
C GLU A 99 -19.75 19.02 -5.45
N ASN A 100 -20.28 17.86 -5.08
CA ASN A 100 -20.77 16.82 -6.01
C ASN A 100 -19.71 16.38 -7.05
N GLU A 101 -18.45 16.35 -6.66
CA GLU A 101 -17.37 15.75 -7.45
C GLU A 101 -17.19 14.28 -7.05
N VAL A 102 -17.00 13.41 -8.04
CA VAL A 102 -16.65 12.00 -7.85
C VAL A 102 -15.22 11.78 -8.32
N LEU A 103 -14.39 11.32 -7.39
CA LEU A 103 -12.99 10.95 -7.61
C LEU A 103 -12.87 9.43 -7.50
N ILE A 104 -12.11 8.81 -8.39
CA ILE A 104 -11.85 7.38 -8.35
C ILE A 104 -10.35 7.19 -8.28
N PHE A 105 -9.89 6.46 -7.26
CA PHE A 105 -8.50 6.08 -7.09
C PHE A 105 -8.35 4.57 -7.13
N ASN A 106 -7.16 4.09 -7.48
CA ASN A 106 -6.77 2.71 -7.16
C ASN A 106 -6.33 2.59 -5.69
N GLN A 107 -5.96 1.37 -5.27
CA GLN A 107 -5.48 1.08 -3.91
C GLN A 107 -4.18 1.81 -3.52
N ASN A 108 -3.49 2.45 -4.47
CA ASN A 108 -2.28 3.24 -4.24
C ASN A 108 -2.56 4.76 -4.21
N LEU A 109 -3.82 5.19 -4.11
CA LEU A 109 -4.25 6.60 -4.23
C LEU A 109 -3.85 7.28 -5.55
N GLU A 110 -3.63 6.54 -6.63
CA GLU A 110 -3.48 7.13 -7.96
C GLU A 110 -4.87 7.46 -8.53
N GLU A 111 -5.08 8.71 -8.96
CA GLU A 111 -6.35 9.17 -9.52
C GLU A 111 -6.58 8.54 -10.90
N LEU A 112 -7.62 7.72 -11.02
CA LEU A 112 -8.08 7.10 -12.26
C LEU A 112 -9.12 7.95 -12.97
N TYR A 113 -9.93 8.71 -12.22
CA TYR A 113 -10.99 9.55 -12.75
C TYR A 113 -11.37 10.69 -11.81
N ARG A 114 -11.83 11.79 -12.39
CA ARG A 114 -12.43 12.93 -11.72
C ARG A 114 -13.57 13.48 -12.57
N GLY A 115 -14.73 13.68 -11.97
CA GLY A 115 -15.90 14.27 -12.63
C GLY A 115 -16.77 15.07 -11.68
N LYS A 116 -17.21 16.25 -12.10
CA LYS A 116 -18.16 17.09 -11.36
C LYS A 116 -19.57 16.88 -11.94
N PHE A 117 -20.54 16.73 -11.05
CA PHE A 117 -21.94 16.46 -11.40
C PHE A 117 -22.82 17.55 -10.80
N GLU A 118 -23.78 18.04 -11.57
CA GLU A 118 -24.65 19.14 -11.11
C GLU A 118 -25.64 18.64 -10.06
N ASN A 119 -26.32 17.52 -10.33
CA ASN A 119 -27.38 16.96 -9.51
C ASN A 119 -27.08 15.48 -9.15
N LEU A 120 -25.91 15.26 -8.55
CA LEU A 120 -25.46 13.93 -8.11
C LEU A 120 -26.48 13.27 -7.19
N ASN A 121 -27.19 12.27 -7.72
CA ASN A 121 -28.24 11.56 -7.00
C ASN A 121 -27.68 10.31 -6.30
N LYS A 122 -26.91 9.50 -7.03
CA LYS A 122 -26.38 8.24 -6.49
C LYS A 122 -25.08 7.80 -7.14
N VAL A 123 -24.22 7.18 -6.35
CA VAL A 123 -23.04 6.44 -6.80
C VAL A 123 -23.16 4.99 -6.32
N LEU A 124 -22.89 4.05 -7.22
CA LEU A 124 -22.86 2.61 -6.93
C LEU A 124 -21.52 2.04 -7.41
N VAL A 125 -20.93 1.17 -6.59
CA VAL A 125 -19.66 0.51 -6.90
C VAL A 125 -19.81 -0.99 -6.72
N ARG A 126 -19.36 -1.77 -7.70
CA ARG A 126 -19.32 -3.23 -7.62
C ARG A 126 -18.36 -3.84 -8.64
N ASN A 127 -17.42 -4.66 -8.20
CA ASN A 127 -16.51 -5.42 -9.08
C ASN A 127 -15.84 -4.51 -10.12
N ASP A 128 -15.23 -3.42 -9.66
CA ASP A 128 -14.52 -2.43 -10.51
C ASP A 128 -15.42 -1.66 -11.50
N LEU A 129 -16.75 -1.75 -11.30
CA LEU A 129 -17.71 -0.95 -12.03
C LEU A 129 -18.24 0.17 -11.13
N VAL A 130 -18.11 1.42 -11.60
CA VAL A 130 -18.70 2.59 -10.96
C VAL A 130 -19.86 3.12 -11.81
N VAL A 131 -21.04 3.20 -11.21
CA VAL A 131 -22.25 3.78 -11.83
C VAL A 131 -22.60 5.07 -11.11
N ILE A 132 -22.67 6.16 -11.85
CA ILE A 132 -23.03 7.49 -11.35
C ILE A 132 -24.35 7.90 -11.99
N ILE A 133 -25.32 8.25 -11.15
CA ILE A 133 -26.64 8.72 -11.56
C ILE A 133 -26.73 10.21 -11.22
N ASP A 134 -26.90 11.02 -12.26
CA ASP A 134 -27.04 12.48 -12.22
C ASP A 134 -28.34 12.84 -12.95
N GLU A 135 -29.44 12.93 -12.21
CA GLU A 135 -30.82 13.03 -12.71
C GLU A 135 -31.14 12.11 -13.90
N GLN A 136 -31.04 12.62 -15.13
CA GLN A 136 -31.37 11.91 -16.37
C GLN A 136 -30.15 11.24 -17.03
N LYS A 137 -28.95 11.45 -16.49
CA LYS A 137 -27.71 10.92 -17.03
C LYS A 137 -27.17 9.79 -16.17
N LEU A 138 -26.86 8.69 -16.83
CA LEU A 138 -26.18 7.55 -16.24
C LEU A 138 -24.77 7.47 -16.82
N THR A 139 -23.76 7.62 -15.96
CA THR A 139 -22.35 7.48 -16.32
C THR A 139 -21.83 6.16 -15.78
N LEU A 140 -21.13 5.41 -16.63
CA LEU A 140 -20.66 4.07 -16.33
C LEU A 140 -19.14 4.05 -16.57
N ILE A 141 -18.38 3.84 -15.50
CA ILE A 141 -16.92 3.86 -15.53
C ILE A 141 -16.43 2.44 -15.25
N ARG A 142 -15.59 1.94 -16.17
CA ARG A 142 -14.92 0.64 -16.07
C ARG A 142 -13.43 0.92 -15.97
N THR A 143 -12.83 0.42 -14.90
CA THR A 143 -11.39 0.54 -14.61
C THR A 143 -10.69 -0.78 -14.79
#